data_AF-A0A7D7QNU4-F1
#
_entry.id   AF-A0A7D7QNU4-F1
#
_cell.length_a   1.000
_cell.length_b   1.000
_cell.length_c   1.000
_cell.angle_alpha   90.00
_cell.angle_beta   90.00
_cell.angle_gamma   90.00
#
_symmetry.space_group_name_H-M   'P 1'
#
loop_
_entity.id
_entity.type
_entity.pdbx_description
1 polymer ?
#
loop_
_entity_poly.entity_id
_entity_poly.type
_entity_poly.pdbx_seq_one_letter_code
_entity_poly.pdbx_strand_id
1 'polypeptide(L)' 'MKKILIIGSGGAGKSTLARELGTILGLEVIHLDAWFWNPGWVETPKTKWQSIIQDLTLRESWIMDGNYGGTLY' A
#
# COMPACT_ATOMS: atom_id res chain seq x y z
N MET A 1 11.50 -6.33 12.37
CA MET A 1 10.39 -5.80 11.56
C MET A 1 10.84 -5.67 10.12
N LYS A 2 10.03 -6.13 9.14
CA LYS A 2 10.31 -5.97 7.70
C LYS A 2 9.13 -5.24 7.04
N LYS A 3 9.20 -3.91 7.02
CA LYS A 3 8.15 -3.03 6.46
C LYS A 3 8.79 -2.21 5.34
N ILE A 4 8.29 -2.36 4.12
CA ILE A 4 8.84 -1.70 2.93
C ILE A 4 7.73 -0.90 2.27
N LEU A 5 7.96 0.40 2.08
CA LEU A 5 7.05 1.29 1.37
C LEU A 5 7.66 1.69 0.03
N ILE A 6 6.90 1.49 -1.05
CA ILE A 6 7.31 1.82 -2.42
C ILE A 6 6.46 3.00 -2.92
N ILE A 7 7.08 4.17 -3.01
CA ILE A 7 6.46 5.41 -3.50
C ILE A 7 7.06 5.78 -4.85
N GLY A 8 6.24 6.37 -5.72
CA GLY A 8 6.65 6.83 -7.04
C GLY A 8 5.45 7.16 -7.92
N SER A 9 5.71 7.83 -9.03
CA SER A 9 4.67 8.24 -9.99
C SER A 9 3.91 7.04 -10.59
N GLY A 10 2.73 7.32 -11.15
CA GLY A 10 2.01 6.35 -11.98
C GLY A 10 2.88 5.90 -13.15
N GLY A 11 2.87 4.59 -13.46
CA GLY A 11 3.69 4.02 -14.53
C GLY A 11 5.16 3.75 -14.19
N ALA A 12 5.66 4.14 -13.00
CA ALA A 12 7.06 3.93 -12.60
C ALA A 12 7.45 2.47 -12.28
N GLY A 13 6.56 1.50 -12.47
CA GLY A 13 6.84 0.08 -12.20
C GLY A 13 6.74 -0.37 -10.74
N LYS A 14 6.18 0.45 -9.84
CA LYS A 14 6.05 0.14 -8.40
C LYS A 14 5.43 -1.23 -8.12
N SER A 15 4.31 -1.55 -8.76
CA SER A 15 3.60 -2.81 -8.53
C SER A 15 4.32 -4.02 -9.08
N THR A 16 5.16 -3.83 -10.09
CA THR A 16 6.08 -4.88 -10.55
C THR A 16 7.14 -5.13 -9.49
N LEU A 17 7.83 -4.07 -9.04
CA LEU A 17 8.86 -4.18 -8.01
C LEU A 17 8.31 -4.75 -6.70
N ALA A 18 7.12 -4.33 -6.27
CA ALA A 18 6.47 -4.82 -5.06
C ALA A 18 6.24 -6.33 -5.10
N ARG A 19 5.75 -6.86 -6.23
CA ARG A 19 5.50 -8.30 -6.42
C ARG A 19 6.79 -9.12 -6.46
N GLU A 20 7.81 -8.62 -7.14
CA GLU A 20 9.12 -9.26 -7.20
C GLU A 20 9.75 -9.33 -5.81
N LEU A 21 9.78 -8.21 -5.08
CA LEU A 21 10.27 -8.18 -3.70
C LEU A 21 9.44 -9.05 -2.76
N GLY A 22 8.11 -9.07 -2.92
CA GLY A 22 7.23 -9.93 -2.13
C GLY A 22 7.57 -11.40 -2.29
N THR A 23 7.85 -11.82 -3.53
CA THR A 23 8.27 -13.20 -3.86
C THR A 23 9.66 -13.51 -3.28
N ILE A 24 10.64 -12.61 -3.47
CA ILE A 24 12.01 -12.80 -3.00
C ILE A 24 12.10 -12.84 -1.47
N LEU A 25 11.34 -11.99 -0.79
CA LEU A 25 11.42 -11.81 0.66
C LEU A 25 10.40 -12.64 1.43
N GLY A 26 9.46 -13.30 0.74
CA GLY A 26 8.34 -14.01 1.35
C GLY A 26 7.41 -13.09 2.14
N LEU A 27 7.18 -11.87 1.65
CA LEU A 27 6.39 -10.85 2.32
C LEU A 27 5.07 -10.59 1.59
N GLU A 28 4.02 -10.29 2.36
CA GLU A 28 2.74 -9.86 1.81
C GLU A 28 2.89 -8.52 1.07
N VAL A 29 2.29 -8.45 -0.11
CA VAL A 29 2.24 -7.23 -0.94
C VAL A 29 0.85 -6.63 -0.86
N ILE A 30 0.79 -5.36 -0.47
CA ILE A 30 -0.44 -4.59 -0.26
C ILE A 30 -0.41 -3.40 -1.22
N HIS A 31 -1.26 -3.44 -2.24
CA HIS A 31 -1.42 -2.34 -3.18
C HIS A 31 -2.41 -1.30 -2.64
N LEU A 32 -1.95 -0.14 -2.17
CA LEU A 32 -2.80 0.83 -1.47
C LEU A 32 -3.96 1.36 -2.33
N ASP A 33 -3.76 1.47 -3.65
CA ASP A 33 -4.80 1.88 -4.59
C ASP A 33 -6.02 0.92 -4.53
N ALA A 34 -5.79 -0.38 -4.30
CA ALA A 34 -6.86 -1.39 -4.21
C ALA A 34 -7.70 -1.27 -2.93
N TRP A 35 -7.16 -0.61 -1.90
CA TRP A 35 -7.86 -0.35 -0.63
C TRP A 35 -8.50 1.04 -0.60
N PHE A 36 -7.94 1.98 -1.36
CA PHE A 36 -8.42 3.35 -1.40
C PHE A 36 -9.64 3.51 -2.31
N TRP A 37 -9.66 2.85 -3.48
CA TRP A 37 -10.73 3.00 -4.46
C TRP A 37 -11.84 1.96 -4.28
N ASN A 38 -13.09 2.43 -4.22
CA ASN A 38 -14.30 1.60 -4.20
C ASN A 38 -14.87 1.45 -5.62
N PRO A 39 -15.81 0.50 -5.85
CA PRO A 39 -16.49 0.37 -7.13
C PRO A 39 -17.06 1.70 -7.62
N GLY A 40 -16.86 1.99 -8.91
CA GLY A 40 -17.21 3.28 -9.49
C GLY A 40 -16.16 4.38 -9.27
N TRP A 41 -14.92 4.01 -8.90
CA TRP A 41 -13.83 4.97 -8.66
C TRP A 41 -14.16 5.98 -7.56
N VAL A 42 -14.86 5.51 -6.53
CA VAL A 42 -15.24 6.33 -5.38
C VAL A 42 -14.15 6.25 -4.32
N GLU A 43 -13.61 7.41 -3.94
CA GLU A 43 -12.59 7.51 -2.88
C GLU A 43 -13.12 6.98 -1.55
N THR A 44 -12.26 6.28 -0.82
CA THR A 44 -12.57 5.90 0.55
C THR A 44 -12.59 7.15 1.44
N PRO A 45 -13.64 7.37 2.25
CA PRO A 45 -13.71 8.50 3.16
C PRO A 45 -12.49 8.59 4.06
N LYS A 46 -11.96 9.80 4.28
CA LYS A 46 -10.71 10.04 5.00
C LYS A 46 -10.62 9.29 6.35
N THR A 47 -11.66 9.34 7.17
CA THR A 47 -11.69 8.66 8.48
C THR A 47 -11.58 7.14 8.35
N LYS A 48 -12.25 6.55 7.36
CA LYS A 48 -12.16 5.13 7.04
C LYS A 48 -10.79 4.76 6.50
N TRP A 49 -10.22 5.60 5.64
CA TRP A 49 -8.88 5.41 5.09
C TRP A 49 -7.80 5.40 6.17
N GLN A 50 -7.90 6.31 7.14
CA GLN A 50 -7.00 6.35 8.30
C GLN A 50 -7.06 5.06 9.12
N SER A 51 -8.28 4.55 9.38
CA SER A 51 -8.46 3.26 10.08
C SER A 51 -7.83 2.11 9.30
N ILE A 52 -8.09 2.02 8.00
CA ILE A 52 -7.51 0.97 7.13
C ILE A 52 -5.98 1.01 7.20
N ILE A 53 -5.38 2.18 7.07
CA ILE A 53 -3.92 2.33 7.11
C ILE A 53 -3.35 1.96 8.48
N GLN A 54 -4.02 2.34 9.57
CA GLN A 54 -3.60 1.90 10.91
C GLN A 54 -3.61 0.36 11.02
N ASP A 55 -4.69 -0.29 10.59
CA ASP A 55 -4.81 -1.75 10.64
C ASP A 55 -3.73 -2.44 9.77
N LEU A 56 -3.48 -1.92 8.57
CA LEU A 56 -2.47 -2.47 7.68
C LEU A 56 -1.04 -2.26 8.23
N THR A 57 -0.77 -1.12 8.84
CA THR A 57 0.56 -0.78 9.37
C THR A 57 0.89 -1.50 10.68
N LEU A 58 -0.12 -1.92 11.45
CA LEU A 58 0.04 -2.73 12.66
C LEU A 58 0.58 -4.14 12.39
N ARG A 59 0.46 -4.65 11.16
CA ARG A 59 1.03 -5.95 10.76
C ARG A 59 2.54 -5.98 10.97
N GLU A 60 3.08 -7.16 11.32
CA GLU A 60 4.49 -7.32 11.68
C GLU A 60 5.45 -7.11 10.48
N SER A 61 4.99 -7.45 9.28
CA SER A 61 5.75 -7.31 8.04
C SER A 61 4.86 -7.12 6.82
N TRP A 62 5.30 -6.28 5.86
CA TRP A 62 4.56 -5.99 4.63
C TRP A 62 5.44 -5.27 3.61
N ILE A 63 5.02 -5.34 2.36
CA ILE A 63 5.41 -4.43 1.28
C ILE A 63 4.15 -3.67 0.86
N MET A 64 4.16 -2.34 0.98
CA MET A 64 3.07 -1.49 0.50
C MET A 64 3.56 -0.68 -0.69
N ASP A 65 2.73 -0.54 -1.72
CA ASP A 65 2.97 0.41 -2.81
C ASP A 65 1.81 1.40 -2.99
N GLY A 66 2.13 2.60 -3.46
CA GLY A 66 1.13 3.65 -3.70
C GLY A 66 1.77 5.03 -3.86
N ASN A 67 0.95 6.04 -4.14
CA ASN A 67 1.39 7.44 -4.24
C ASN A 67 0.93 8.29 -3.04
N TYR A 68 0.72 7.65 -1.89
CA TYR A 68 0.03 8.24 -0.73
C TYR A 68 1.00 8.76 0.35
N GLY A 69 2.00 9.56 -0.05
CA GLY A 69 3.04 10.07 0.86
C GLY A 69 2.52 10.84 2.08
N GLY A 70 1.31 11.41 2.03
CA GLY A 70 0.68 12.14 3.14
C GLY A 70 -0.24 11.31 4.04
N THR A 71 -0.29 9.98 3.85
CA THR A 71 -1.22 9.08 4.56
C THR A 71 -0.57 8.32 5.73
N LEU A 72 0.75 8.15 5.71
CA LEU A 72 1.50 7.39 6.71
C LEU A 72 2.16 8.37 7.67
N TYR A 73 1.51 8.60 8.82
CA TYR A 73 2.02 9.39 9.94
C TYR A 73 2.14 8.53 11.19
#